data_AF-A0A9E2F7U2-F1
#
_entry.id   AF-A0A9E2F7U2-F1
#
_cell.length_a   1.000
_cell.length_b   1.000
_cell.length_c   1.000
_cell.angle_alpha   90.00
_cell.angle_beta   90.00
_cell.angle_gamma   90.00
#
_symmetry.space_group_name_H-M   'P 1'
#
loop_
_entity.id
_entity.type
_entity.pdbx_description
1 polymer ?
#
loop_
_entity_poly.entity_id
_entity_poly.type
_entity_poly.pdbx_seq_one_letter_code
_entity_poly.pdbx_strand_id
1 'polypeptide(L)'
;MTNHPHDDILLKAVLQLLDTDDLQALNRHLKKCPECTERLSRTQAEVALLGSVEIPAEMPDARLPEARRINFMPLLKAAAILVVGFAGGFAVSELLQQESVCVKAQTLQVSSPVIQPDSFISCEEVDTRFNDEAI
;
A
#
# COMPACT_ATOMS: atom_id res chain seq x y z
N MET A 1 -39.12 4.03 -42.53
CA MET A 1 -38.25 3.45 -41.48
C MET A 1 -37.18 4.46 -41.15
N THR A 2 -37.51 5.43 -40.30
CA THR A 2 -36.59 6.49 -39.85
C THR A 2 -35.86 5.96 -38.63
N ASN A 3 -34.67 5.38 -38.86
CA ASN A 3 -33.81 5.01 -37.74
C ASN A 3 -33.23 6.31 -37.18
N HIS A 4 -33.79 6.78 -36.06
CA HIS A 4 -33.32 7.98 -35.38
C HIS A 4 -32.11 7.62 -34.50
N PRO A 5 -31.09 8.49 -34.42
CA PRO A 5 -30.00 8.32 -33.48
C PRO A 5 -30.54 8.30 -32.04
N HIS A 6 -29.91 7.48 -31.20
CA HIS A 6 -30.24 7.42 -29.78
C HIS A 6 -29.90 8.76 -29.10
N ASP A 7 -30.68 9.16 -28.11
CA ASP A 7 -30.47 10.37 -27.31
C ASP A 7 -29.04 10.49 -26.74
N ASP A 8 -28.41 9.37 -26.39
CA ASP A 8 -27.01 9.35 -25.92
C ASP A 8 -26.03 9.92 -26.96
N ILE A 9 -26.27 9.68 -28.25
CA ILE A 9 -25.44 10.21 -29.34
C ILE A 9 -25.66 11.72 -29.49
N LEU A 10 -26.90 12.18 -29.34
CA LEU A 10 -27.23 13.61 -29.35
C LEU A 10 -26.60 14.34 -28.16
N LEU A 11 -26.65 13.74 -26.97
CA LEU A 11 -26.03 14.28 -25.77
C LEU A 11 -24.50 14.32 -25.89
N LYS A 12 -23.87 13.24 -26.38
CA LYS A 12 -22.42 13.22 -26.66
C LYS A 12 -22.01 14.29 -27.66
N ALA A 13 -22.83 14.55 -28.68
CA ALA A 13 -22.59 15.62 -29.64
C ALA A 13 -22.67 17.01 -28.97
N VAL A 14 -23.67 17.26 -28.13
CA VAL A 14 -23.81 18.53 -27.37
C VAL A 14 -22.65 18.74 -26.39
N LEU A 15 -22.19 17.68 -25.73
CA LEU A 15 -21.06 17.71 -24.80
C LEU A 15 -19.68 17.70 -25.49
N GLN A 16 -19.63 17.70 -26.82
CA GLN A 16 -18.39 17.63 -27.62
C GLN A 16 -17.52 16.39 -27.32
N LEU A 17 -18.15 15.27 -26.96
CA LEU A 17 -17.50 13.99 -26.65
C LEU A 17 -17.59 12.98 -27.80
N LEU A 18 -18.13 13.39 -28.94
CA LEU A 18 -18.32 12.53 -30.10
C LEU A 18 -17.12 12.62 -31.04
N ASP A 19 -16.69 11.47 -31.56
CA ASP A 19 -15.59 11.40 -32.53
C ASP A 19 -15.94 12.17 -33.82
N THR A 20 -14.92 12.65 -34.53
CA THR A 20 -15.09 13.51 -35.72
C THR A 20 -15.89 12.83 -36.83
N ASP A 21 -15.73 11.52 -37.00
CA ASP A 21 -16.40 10.74 -38.04
C ASP A 21 -17.90 10.55 -37.74
N ASP A 22 -18.23 10.26 -36.48
CA ASP A 22 -19.60 10.11 -36.00
C ASP A 22 -20.34 11.46 -35.99
N LEU A 23 -19.64 12.54 -35.68
CA LEU A 23 -20.18 13.90 -35.75
C LEU A 23 -20.53 14.30 -37.19
N GLN A 24 -19.73 13.91 -38.18
CA GLN A 24 -20.06 14.11 -39.59
C GLN A 24 -21.25 13.26 -40.05
N ALA A 25 -21.35 12.01 -39.58
CA ALA A 25 -22.49 11.15 -39.86
C ALA A 25 -23.79 11.72 -39.26
N LEU A 26 -23.73 12.19 -38.02
CA LEU A 26 -24.85 12.84 -37.34
C LEU A 26 -25.28 14.12 -38.06
N ASN A 27 -24.34 15.00 -38.43
CA ASN A 27 -24.66 16.22 -39.18
C ASN A 27 -25.33 15.95 -40.53
N ARG A 28 -24.94 14.88 -41.23
CA ARG A 28 -25.61 14.44 -42.46
C ARG A 28 -27.04 13.96 -42.20
N HIS A 29 -27.29 13.33 -41.07
CA HIS A 29 -28.62 12.89 -40.65
C HIS A 29 -29.51 14.08 -40.25
N LEU A 30 -29.00 15.01 -39.44
CA LEU A 30 -29.73 16.21 -38.97
C LEU A 30 -30.23 17.07 -40.14
N LYS A 31 -29.43 17.24 -41.20
CA LYS A 31 -29.85 17.95 -42.42
C LYS A 31 -31.08 17.33 -43.11
N LYS A 32 -31.36 16.05 -42.87
CA LYS A 32 -32.46 15.32 -43.50
C LYS A 32 -33.63 15.06 -42.55
N CYS A 33 -33.40 15.15 -41.23
CA CYS A 33 -34.40 14.85 -40.21
C CYS A 33 -34.64 16.07 -39.31
N PRO A 34 -35.75 16.81 -39.52
CA PRO A 34 -36.07 17.99 -38.71
C PRO A 34 -36.36 17.62 -37.24
N GLU A 35 -36.97 16.46 -37.00
CA GLU A 35 -37.26 15.95 -35.65
C GLU A 35 -35.98 15.76 -34.82
N CYS A 36 -34.92 15.19 -35.40
CA CYS A 36 -33.63 15.06 -34.69
C CYS A 36 -32.95 16.40 -34.46
N THR A 37 -33.21 17.40 -35.30
CA THR A 37 -32.69 18.75 -35.12
C THR A 37 -33.37 19.44 -33.93
N GLU A 38 -34.68 19.27 -33.78
CA GLU A 38 -35.44 19.76 -32.62
C GLU A 38 -35.03 19.05 -31.32
N ARG A 39 -34.79 17.73 -31.37
CA ARG A 39 -34.27 17.00 -30.20
C ARG A 39 -32.90 17.51 -29.77
N LEU A 40 -32.00 17.76 -30.72
CA LEU A 40 -30.66 18.28 -30.43
C LEU A 40 -30.72 19.68 -29.81
N SER A 41 -31.57 20.58 -30.32
CA SER A 41 -31.70 21.92 -29.76
C SER A 41 -32.29 21.90 -28.34
N ARG A 42 -33.23 21.00 -28.06
CA ARG A 42 -33.75 20.78 -26.71
C ARG A 42 -32.66 20.29 -25.76
N THR A 43 -31.89 19.27 -26.13
CA THR A 43 -30.78 18.78 -25.32
C THR A 43 -29.74 19.87 -25.08
N GLN A 44 -29.45 20.70 -26.07
CA GLN A 44 -28.53 21.84 -25.92
C GLN A 44 -29.05 22.87 -24.92
N ALA A 45 -30.34 23.18 -24.93
CA ALA A 45 -30.96 24.09 -23.97
C ALA A 45 -30.92 23.51 -22.54
N GLU A 46 -31.19 22.22 -22.37
CA GLU A 46 -31.15 21.53 -21.07
C GLU A 46 -29.72 21.52 -20.48
N VAL A 47 -28.70 21.25 -21.32
CA VAL A 47 -27.29 21.33 -20.89
C VAL A 47 -26.88 22.77 -20.54
N ALA A 48 -27.33 23.77 -21.30
CA ALA A 48 -27.05 25.17 -21.00
C ALA A 48 -27.67 25.61 -19.66
N LEU A 49 -28.87 25.12 -19.34
CA LEU A 49 -29.49 25.35 -18.03
C LEU A 49 -28.67 24.73 -16.89
N LEU A 50 -28.18 23.51 -17.06
CA LEU A 50 -27.31 22.86 -16.07
C LEU A 50 -25.98 23.60 -15.89
N GLY A 51 -25.39 24.13 -16.99
CA GLY A 51 -24.17 24.93 -16.93
C GLY A 51 -24.33 26.29 -16.24
N SER A 52 -25.57 26.80 -16.11
CA SER A 52 -25.86 28.05 -15.41
C SER A 52 -26.03 27.89 -13.89
N VAL A 53 -26.07 26.65 -13.40
CA VAL A 53 -26.15 26.36 -11.96
C VAL A 53 -24.73 26.39 -11.39
N GLU A 54 -24.29 27.58 -10.98
CA GLU A 54 -23.12 27.72 -10.12
C GLU A 54 -23.45 27.08 -8.76
N ILE A 55 -23.06 25.82 -8.58
CA ILE A 55 -23.07 25.20 -7.24
C ILE A 55 -21.88 25.83 -6.51
N PRO A 56 -22.09 26.63 -5.44
CA PRO A 56 -20.98 27.10 -4.63
C PRO A 56 -20.33 25.86 -4.02
N ALA A 57 -19.20 25.46 -4.57
CA ALA A 57 -18.38 24.43 -3.98
C ALA A 57 -17.73 25.04 -2.73
N GLU A 58 -18.39 24.89 -1.58
CA GLU A 58 -17.74 25.03 -0.28
C GLU A 58 -16.66 23.95 -0.20
N MET A 59 -15.47 24.24 -0.73
CA MET A 59 -14.31 23.41 -0.48
C MET A 59 -14.00 23.52 1.01
N PRO A 60 -14.10 22.41 1.78
CA PRO A 60 -13.67 22.43 3.17
C PRO A 60 -12.21 22.86 3.17
N ASP A 61 -11.90 23.88 3.95
CA ASP A 61 -10.59 24.49 4.08
C ASP A 61 -9.57 23.38 4.44
N ALA A 62 -8.89 22.87 3.41
CA ALA A 62 -7.94 21.79 3.55
C ALA A 62 -6.70 22.36 4.21
N ARG A 63 -6.74 22.47 5.55
CA ARG A 63 -5.58 22.84 6.36
C ARG A 63 -4.48 21.83 6.04
N LEU A 64 -3.51 22.28 5.24
CA LEU A 64 -2.28 21.56 4.97
C LEU A 64 -1.71 21.12 6.33
N PRO A 65 -1.39 19.83 6.54
CA PRO A 65 -0.83 19.40 7.81
C PRO A 65 0.47 20.18 8.04
N GLU A 66 0.50 20.98 9.10
CA GLU A 66 1.71 21.68 9.52
C GLU A 66 2.83 20.65 9.60
N ALA A 67 3.90 20.87 8.81
CA ALA A 67 5.04 19.98 8.78
C ALA A 67 5.53 19.75 10.21
N ARG A 68 5.32 18.52 10.71
CA ARG A 68 5.68 18.10 12.06
C ARG A 68 7.16 18.43 12.27
N ARG A 69 7.45 19.45 13.08
CA ARG A 69 8.83 19.80 13.43
C ARG A 69 9.42 18.62 14.22
N ILE A 70 10.22 17.80 13.55
CA ILE A 70 10.88 16.66 14.17
C ILE A 70 11.94 17.23 15.13
N ASN A 71 11.71 17.09 16.42
CA ASN A 71 12.70 17.42 17.44
C ASN A 71 13.78 16.33 17.43
N PHE A 72 15.00 16.68 17.00
CA PHE A 72 16.17 15.79 16.98
C PHE A 72 16.87 15.64 18.33
N MET A 73 16.50 16.47 19.31
CA MET A 73 17.03 16.46 20.68
C MET A 73 17.03 15.07 21.37
N PRO A 74 15.95 14.26 21.33
CA PRO A 74 15.95 12.93 21.93
C PRO A 74 16.88 11.94 21.21
N LEU A 75 17.00 12.04 19.87
CA LEU A 75 17.89 11.19 19.09
C LEU A 75 19.36 11.45 19.45
N LEU A 76 19.72 12.73 19.62
CA LEU A 76 21.08 13.12 20.02
C LEU A 76 21.44 12.63 21.42
N LYS A 77 20.48 12.67 22.36
CA LYS A 77 20.67 12.13 23.72
C LYS A 77 20.90 10.62 23.71
N ALA A 78 20.13 9.88 22.92
CA ALA A 78 20.29 8.43 22.78
C ALA A 78 21.66 8.07 22.20
N ALA A 79 22.09 8.79 21.15
CA ALA A 79 23.42 8.61 20.55
C ALA A 79 24.54 8.89 21.57
N ALA A 80 24.42 9.93 22.38
CA ALA A 80 25.41 10.27 23.40
C ALA A 80 25.55 9.16 24.47
N ILE A 81 24.42 8.60 24.94
CA ILE A 81 24.44 7.49 25.91
C ILE A 81 25.15 6.26 25.32
N LEU A 82 24.89 5.94 24.05
CA LEU A 82 25.53 4.83 23.36
C LEU A 82 27.05 5.01 23.27
N VAL A 83 27.51 6.19 22.89
CA VAL A 83 28.95 6.50 22.77
C VAL A 83 29.63 6.43 24.14
N VAL A 84 29.02 6.98 25.19
CA VAL A 84 29.56 6.92 26.56
C VAL A 84 29.63 5.48 27.06
N GLY A 85 28.58 4.68 26.84
CA GLY A 85 28.57 3.26 27.19
C GLY A 85 29.65 2.46 26.46
N PHE A 86 29.85 2.72 25.16
CA PHE A 86 30.88 2.07 24.37
C PHE A 86 32.28 2.44 24.85
N ALA A 87 32.56 3.72 25.08
CA ALA A 87 33.86 4.17 25.57
C ALA A 87 34.17 3.61 26.97
N GLY A 88 33.17 3.57 27.86
CA GLY A 88 33.30 2.98 29.19
C GLY A 88 33.58 1.48 29.13
N GLY A 89 32.83 0.74 28.32
CA GLY A 89 33.03 -0.71 28.13
C GLY A 89 34.40 -1.03 27.54
N PHE A 90 34.85 -0.24 26.55
CA PHE A 90 36.18 -0.40 25.95
C PHE A 90 37.30 -0.15 26.97
N ALA A 91 37.21 0.93 27.76
CA ALA A 91 38.19 1.23 28.79
C ALA A 91 38.27 0.11 29.86
N VAL A 92 37.11 -0.39 30.30
CA VAL A 92 37.05 -1.52 31.25
C VAL A 92 37.64 -2.79 30.64
N SER A 93 37.39 -3.05 29.35
CA SER A 93 37.96 -4.22 28.65
C SER A 93 39.48 -4.16 28.52
N GLU A 94 40.10 -2.98 28.40
CA GLU A 94 41.57 -2.86 28.40
C GLU A 94 42.16 -3.01 29.81
N LEU A 95 41.42 -2.61 30.84
CA LEU A 95 41.84 -2.71 32.24
C LEU A 95 41.75 -4.15 32.79
N LEU A 96 40.80 -4.96 32.33
CA LEU A 96 40.77 -6.37 32.67
C LEU A 96 41.81 -7.12 31.82
N GLN A 97 42.98 -7.38 32.43
CA GLN A 97 43.99 -8.28 31.87
C GLN A 97 43.34 -9.59 31.43
N GLN A 98 43.59 -9.93 30.17
CA GLN A 98 43.16 -11.15 29.51
C GLN A 98 43.75 -12.36 30.25
N GLU A 99 43.03 -12.91 31.23
CA GLU A 99 43.38 -14.19 31.83
C GLU A 99 43.40 -15.23 30.71
N SER A 100 44.59 -15.74 30.39
CA SER A 100 44.76 -16.74 29.35
C SER A 100 44.03 -18.02 29.79
N VAL A 101 42.87 -18.28 29.18
CA VAL A 101 42.12 -19.51 29.40
C VAL A 101 42.93 -20.67 28.83
N CYS A 102 43.62 -21.39 29.70
CA CYS A 102 44.40 -22.56 29.32
C CYS A 102 43.45 -23.74 29.08
N VAL A 103 43.08 -23.96 27.82
CA VAL A 103 42.22 -25.10 27.43
C VAL A 103 43.06 -26.37 27.51
N LYS A 104 42.94 -27.11 28.62
CA LYS A 104 43.51 -28.47 28.72
C LYS A 104 42.65 -29.42 27.89
N ALA A 105 43.22 -29.98 26.83
CA ALA A 105 42.60 -31.07 26.08
C ALA A 105 42.48 -32.31 26.99
N GLN A 106 41.26 -32.64 27.42
CA GLN A 106 40.97 -33.93 28.03
C GLN A 106 40.73 -34.95 26.91
N THR A 107 41.64 -35.91 26.77
CA THR A 107 41.43 -37.06 25.88
C THR A 107 40.52 -38.07 26.58
N LEU A 108 39.28 -38.19 26.13
CA LEU A 108 38.36 -39.24 26.56
C LEU A 108 38.78 -40.57 25.90
N GLN A 109 39.24 -41.54 26.68
CA GLN A 109 39.35 -42.93 26.22
C GLN A 109 37.94 -43.51 26.12
N VAL A 110 37.48 -43.78 24.90
CA VAL A 110 36.20 -44.45 24.64
C VAL A 110 36.39 -45.94 24.88
N SER A 111 35.94 -46.45 26.02
CA SER A 111 35.69 -47.89 26.18
C SER A 111 34.44 -48.25 25.38
N SER A 112 34.59 -49.13 24.37
CA SER A 112 33.47 -49.58 23.53
C SER A 112 32.32 -50.14 24.38
N PRO A 113 31.06 -49.74 24.13
CA PRO A 113 29.93 -50.27 24.86
C PRO A 113 29.73 -51.75 24.53
N VAL A 114 29.67 -52.59 25.57
CA VAL A 114 29.18 -53.97 25.47
C VAL A 114 27.70 -53.90 25.17
N ILE A 115 27.30 -54.25 23.95
CA ILE A 115 25.90 -54.33 23.54
C ILE A 115 25.29 -55.55 24.25
N GLN A 116 24.54 -55.33 25.33
CA GLN A 116 23.60 -56.31 25.86
C GLN A 116 22.27 -56.17 25.09
N PRO A 117 21.76 -57.24 24.47
CA PRO A 117 20.48 -57.21 23.79
C PRO A 117 19.37 -57.34 24.84
N ASP A 118 18.47 -56.36 24.87
CA ASP A 118 17.06 -56.46 25.27
C ASP A 118 16.61 -55.25 26.09
N SER A 119 16.09 -54.24 25.40
CA SER A 119 14.87 -53.52 25.81
C SER A 119 14.53 -52.48 24.76
N PHE A 120 13.34 -52.64 24.18
CA PHE A 120 12.73 -51.74 23.21
C PHE A 120 12.51 -50.36 23.83
N ILE A 121 12.85 -49.29 23.11
CA ILE A 121 12.35 -47.94 23.41
C ILE A 121 11.36 -47.57 22.30
N SER A 122 10.12 -47.37 22.75
CA SER A 122 8.94 -46.94 21.99
C SER A 122 9.14 -45.55 21.40
N CYS A 123 8.88 -45.39 20.10
CA CYS A 123 8.72 -44.07 19.48
C CYS A 123 7.29 -43.61 19.73
N GLU A 124 7.06 -42.82 20.77
CA GLU A 124 5.78 -42.16 20.98
C GLU A 124 5.81 -40.76 20.36
N GLU A 125 4.84 -40.53 19.47
CA GLU A 125 4.59 -39.35 18.66
C GLU A 125 4.03 -38.21 19.53
N VAL A 126 4.69 -37.05 19.55
CA VAL A 126 4.16 -35.84 20.22
C VAL A 126 3.71 -34.85 19.14
N ASP A 127 2.39 -34.75 19.02
CA ASP A 127 1.62 -33.82 18.19
C ASP A 127 1.87 -32.36 18.62
N THR A 128 2.25 -31.49 17.69
CA THR A 128 2.27 -30.03 17.92
C THR A 128 1.42 -29.32 16.89
N ARG A 129 0.10 -29.41 17.04
CA ARG A 129 -0.82 -28.35 16.58
C ARG A 129 -0.83 -27.24 17.62
N PHE A 130 -0.03 -26.20 17.41
CA PHE A 130 -0.13 -24.95 18.18
C PHE A 130 -1.00 -23.97 17.39
N ASN A 131 -2.12 -23.60 18.00
CA ASN A 131 -3.19 -22.74 17.49
C ASN A 131 -2.72 -21.33 17.10
N ASP A 132 -3.29 -20.85 15.99
CA ASP A 132 -3.63 -19.45 15.77
C ASP A 132 -4.58 -18.94 16.89
N GLU A 133 -4.33 -17.70 17.36
CA GLU A 133 -5.26 -16.64 17.80
C GLU A 133 -6.36 -16.98 18.85
N ALA A 134 -6.78 -16.16 19.82
CA ALA A 134 -6.64 -14.76 20.18
C ALA A 134 -6.88 -14.65 21.72
N ILE A 135 -6.67 -13.50 22.37
CA ILE A 135 -7.76 -12.68 22.94
C ILE A 135 -9.04 -13.46 23.26
#